data_AF-A0A8C3SIS1-F1
#
_entry.id   AF-A0A8C3SIS1-F1
#
_cell.length_a   1.000
_cell.length_b   1.000
_cell.length_c   1.000
_cell.angle_alpha   90.00
_cell.angle_beta   90.00
_cell.angle_gamma   90.00
#
_symmetry.space_group_name_H-M   'P 1'
#
loop_
_entity.id
_entity.type
_entity.pdbx_description
1 polymer ?
#
loop_
_entity_poly.entity_id
_entity_poly.type
_entity_poly.pdbx_seq_one_letter_code
_entity_poly.pdbx_strand_id
1 'polypeptide(L)'
;MLGIWIFALFLLDTTRGKEVCFERLGCFTDDIPWAGTIERPVAKLPWSPEKINTRFLLYTKKNPNNFQITAINPATIGYSNFDSSKITRFITHGFVDQGEENWLSDMCRPGALY
;
A
#
# COMPACT_ATOMS: atom_id res chain seq x y z
N MET A 1 50.03 15.95 -1.03
CA MET A 1 48.87 16.43 -0.23
C MET A 1 47.54 16.34 -0.99
N LEU A 2 47.47 16.55 -2.32
CA LEU A 2 46.23 16.37 -3.11
C LEU A 2 45.65 14.94 -3.10
N GLY A 3 46.50 13.90 -3.08
CA GLY A 3 46.05 12.51 -3.18
C GLY A 3 45.20 12.02 -2.00
N ILE A 4 45.40 12.60 -0.80
CA ILE A 4 44.64 12.24 0.41
C ILE A 4 43.22 12.83 0.33
N TRP A 5 43.07 14.03 -0.23
CA TRP A 5 41.77 14.67 -0.44
C TRP A 5 40.95 13.95 -1.53
N ILE A 6 41.61 13.45 -2.58
CA ILE A 6 40.97 12.65 -3.61
C ILE A 6 40.48 11.31 -3.02
N PHE A 7 41.30 10.62 -2.20
CA PHE A 7 40.87 9.41 -1.49
C PHE A 7 39.73 9.65 -0.50
N ALA A 8 39.75 10.78 0.23
CA ALA A 8 38.66 11.16 1.13
C ALA A 8 37.35 11.49 0.37
N LEU A 9 37.45 12.12 -0.81
CA LEU A 9 36.31 12.36 -1.70
C LEU A 9 35.77 11.06 -2.32
N PHE A 10 36.62 10.07 -2.61
CA PHE A 10 36.19 8.73 -3.03
C PHE A 10 35.53 7.91 -1.91
N LEU A 11 35.82 8.23 -0.64
CA LEU A 11 35.20 7.58 0.52
C LEU A 11 33.91 8.26 0.99
N LEU A 12 33.55 9.40 0.39
CA LEU A 12 32.28 10.10 0.58
C LEU A 12 31.21 9.64 -0.41
N ASP A 13 31.41 8.50 -1.08
CA ASP A 13 30.32 7.83 -1.77
C ASP A 13 29.38 7.28 -0.69
N THR A 14 28.40 8.10 -0.31
CA THR A 14 27.36 7.73 0.64
C THR A 14 26.75 6.44 0.13
N THR A 15 26.83 5.35 0.90
CA THR A 15 26.19 4.08 0.56
C THR A 15 24.69 4.32 0.51
N ARG A 16 24.17 4.72 -0.66
CA ARG A 16 22.76 4.99 -0.88
C ARG A 16 22.01 3.66 -0.83
N GLY A 17 20.89 3.66 -0.13
CA GLY A 17 19.94 2.56 -0.09
C GLY A 17 19.51 2.14 -1.49
N LYS A 18 19.06 0.90 -1.61
CA LYS A 18 18.46 0.38 -2.82
C LYS A 18 17.11 1.03 -3.04
N GLU A 19 16.70 1.14 -4.30
CA GLU A 19 15.44 1.75 -4.71
C GLU A 19 14.68 0.85 -5.68
N VAL A 20 13.36 0.80 -5.57
CA VAL A 20 12.46 0.17 -6.56
C VAL A 20 11.35 1.15 -6.92
N CYS A 21 11.00 1.22 -8.21
CA CYS A 21 9.93 2.09 -8.69
C CYS A 21 8.80 1.26 -9.31
N PHE A 22 7.57 1.62 -8.99
CA PHE A 22 6.37 1.01 -9.56
C PHE A 22 5.55 2.05 -10.32
N GLU A 23 4.98 1.62 -11.43
CA GLU A 23 4.10 2.45 -12.24
C GLU A 23 2.95 3.00 -11.37
N ARG A 24 2.62 4.28 -11.52
CA ARG A 24 1.63 5.04 -10.73
C ARG A 24 1.95 5.28 -9.24
N LEU A 25 2.86 4.52 -8.62
CA LEU A 25 3.15 4.64 -7.18
C LEU A 25 4.47 5.36 -6.87
N GLY A 26 5.36 5.50 -7.87
CA GLY A 26 6.66 6.13 -7.68
C GLY A 26 7.70 5.17 -7.10
N CYS A 27 8.71 5.72 -6.43
CA CYS A 27 9.89 4.98 -5.98
C CYS A 27 9.93 4.83 -4.45
N PHE A 28 10.42 3.69 -4.00
CA PHE A 28 10.60 3.31 -2.61
C PHE A 28 12.07 2.94 -2.38
N THR A 29 12.68 3.54 -1.36
CA THR A 29 14.06 3.24 -0.95
C THR A 29 14.09 2.51 0.39
N ASP A 30 15.16 1.76 0.64
CA ASP A 30 15.49 1.24 1.98
C ASP A 30 16.48 2.13 2.76
N ASP A 31 16.70 3.37 2.30
CA ASP A 31 17.37 4.42 3.08
C ASP A 31 16.67 4.68 4.43
N ILE A 32 17.40 5.24 5.39
CA ILE A 32 16.84 5.78 6.63
C ILE A 32 15.78 6.85 6.26
N PRO A 33 14.55 6.81 6.85
CA PRO A 33 14.14 6.02 8.02
C PRO A 33 13.41 4.71 7.69
N TRP A 34 13.39 4.26 6.44
CA TRP A 34 12.64 3.08 6.01
C TRP A 34 13.29 1.76 6.43
N ALA A 35 14.62 1.75 6.55
CA ALA A 35 15.39 0.71 7.21
C ALA A 35 16.69 1.27 7.82
N GLY A 36 17.50 0.41 8.43
CA GLY A 36 18.79 0.77 9.04
C GLY A 36 18.67 1.54 10.37
N THR A 37 17.46 1.68 10.93
CA THR A 37 17.23 2.25 12.27
C THR A 37 17.20 1.14 13.34
N ILE A 38 17.20 1.53 14.62
CA ILE A 38 17.08 0.58 15.74
C ILE A 38 15.74 -0.16 15.68
N GLU A 39 14.66 0.54 15.34
CA GLU A 39 13.31 0.00 15.24
C GLU A 39 13.10 -0.81 13.95
N ARG A 40 13.90 -0.56 12.90
CA ARG A 40 13.78 -1.17 11.56
C ARG A 40 15.15 -1.59 11.02
N PRO A 41 15.85 -2.56 11.67
CA PRO A 41 17.25 -2.85 11.37
C PRO A 41 17.46 -3.57 10.03
N VAL A 42 16.43 -4.25 9.52
CA VAL A 42 16.54 -5.06 8.30
C VAL A 42 16.15 -4.22 7.08
N ALA A 43 17.10 -4.02 6.16
CA ALA A 43 16.85 -3.44 4.84
C ALA A 43 15.96 -4.35 4.00
N LYS A 44 14.74 -3.88 3.72
CA LYS A 44 13.78 -4.54 2.83
C LYS A 44 13.01 -3.52 2.02
N LEU A 45 12.96 -3.76 0.72
CA LEU A 45 12.08 -3.06 -0.20
C LEU A 45 10.69 -3.71 -0.22
N PRO A 46 9.63 -2.93 -0.54
CA PRO A 46 8.29 -3.46 -0.70
C PRO A 46 8.21 -4.48 -1.84
N TRP A 47 7.24 -5.40 -1.75
CA TRP A 47 6.88 -6.26 -2.88
C TRP A 47 6.19 -5.45 -3.99
N SER A 48 6.24 -5.98 -5.23
CA SER A 48 5.57 -5.33 -6.35
C SER A 48 4.05 -5.29 -6.19
N PRO A 49 3.34 -4.32 -6.79
CA PRO A 49 1.88 -4.23 -6.73
C PRO A 49 1.18 -5.52 -7.18
N GLU A 50 1.73 -6.20 -8.20
CA GLU A 50 1.20 -7.47 -8.71
C GLU A 50 1.36 -8.59 -7.69
N LYS A 51 2.45 -8.57 -6.92
CA LYS A 51 2.72 -9.57 -5.88
C LYS A 51 1.88 -9.34 -4.61
N ILE A 52 1.65 -8.07 -4.24
CA ILE A 52 0.75 -7.73 -3.13
C ILE A 52 -0.71 -7.98 -3.55
N ASN A 53 -1.05 -7.73 -4.83
CA ASN A 53 -2.36 -7.93 -5.42
C ASN A 53 -3.49 -7.23 -4.63
N THR A 54 -3.29 -5.95 -4.31
CA THR A 54 -4.30 -5.16 -3.58
C THR A 54 -5.62 -5.11 -4.36
N ARG A 55 -6.73 -5.40 -3.69
CA ARG A 55 -8.10 -5.31 -4.25
C ARG A 55 -8.94 -4.31 -3.46
N PHE A 56 -9.90 -3.68 -4.12
CA PHE A 56 -10.81 -2.70 -3.51
C PHE A 56 -12.25 -3.17 -3.66
N LEU A 57 -12.77 -3.81 -2.62
CA LEU A 57 -14.07 -4.47 -2.65
C LEU A 57 -15.17 -3.48 -2.22
N LEU A 58 -15.92 -2.96 -3.20
CA LEU A 58 -17.00 -1.99 -2.93
C LEU A 58 -18.31 -2.68 -2.51
N TYR A 59 -18.74 -2.43 -1.28
CA TYR A 59 -20.09 -2.73 -0.78
C TYR A 59 -20.92 -1.45 -0.66
N THR A 60 -22.19 -1.54 -1.05
CA THR A 60 -23.16 -0.44 -0.85
C THR A 60 -24.49 -1.01 -0.36
N LYS A 61 -25.42 -0.14 0.04
CA LYS A 61 -26.80 -0.55 0.35
C LYS A 61 -27.51 -1.25 -0.83
N LYS A 62 -27.09 -0.98 -2.07
CA LYS A 62 -27.63 -1.62 -3.28
C LYS A 62 -27.03 -3.00 -3.57
N ASN A 63 -25.85 -3.30 -3.01
CA ASN A 63 -25.15 -4.57 -3.18
C ASN A 63 -24.47 -4.98 -1.85
N PRO A 64 -25.26 -5.30 -0.79
CA PRO A 64 -24.71 -5.52 0.55
C PRO A 64 -23.96 -6.86 0.70
N ASN A 65 -24.16 -7.80 -0.23
CA ASN A 65 -23.61 -9.15 -0.14
C ASN A 65 -22.54 -9.47 -1.21
N ASN A 66 -22.44 -8.66 -2.27
CA ASN A 66 -21.52 -8.91 -3.38
C ASN A 66 -20.78 -7.62 -3.72
N PHE A 67 -19.45 -7.66 -3.81
CA PHE A 67 -18.63 -6.50 -4.16
C PHE A 67 -18.62 -6.22 -5.68
N GLN A 68 -18.22 -5.01 -6.09
CA GLN A 68 -18.31 -4.56 -7.50
C GLN A 68 -17.03 -3.98 -8.14
N ILE A 69 -15.87 -3.95 -7.47
CA ILE A 69 -14.65 -3.29 -8.01
C ILE A 69 -13.38 -4.10 -7.71
N THR A 70 -12.36 -3.97 -8.58
CA THR A 70 -10.96 -4.32 -8.29
C THR A 70 -10.00 -3.18 -8.71
N ALA A 71 -9.42 -2.53 -7.70
CA ALA A 71 -8.23 -1.66 -7.63
C ALA A 71 -7.77 -0.72 -8.77
N ILE A 72 -7.72 -1.15 -10.03
CA ILE A 72 -6.77 -0.56 -10.99
C ILE A 72 -7.45 0.30 -12.06
N ASN A 73 -8.69 0.03 -12.42
CA ASN A 73 -9.36 0.71 -13.52
C ASN A 73 -10.40 1.73 -13.00
N PRO A 74 -10.14 3.05 -13.08
CA PRO A 74 -11.08 4.06 -12.61
C PRO A 74 -12.45 4.00 -13.30
N ALA A 75 -12.52 3.50 -14.55
CA ALA A 75 -13.78 3.35 -15.25
C ALA A 75 -14.74 2.39 -14.52
N THR A 76 -14.22 1.43 -13.76
CA THR A 76 -15.04 0.49 -12.96
C THR A 76 -15.86 1.20 -11.88
N ILE A 77 -15.43 2.37 -11.40
CA ILE A 77 -16.19 3.18 -10.44
C ILE A 77 -17.52 3.63 -11.07
N GLY A 78 -17.48 4.08 -12.34
CA GLY A 78 -18.66 4.54 -13.07
C GLY A 78 -19.67 3.44 -13.40
N TYR A 79 -19.24 2.18 -13.46
CA TYR A 79 -20.10 1.01 -13.68
C TYR A 79 -20.59 0.36 -12.38
N SER A 80 -20.15 0.86 -11.22
CA SER A 80 -20.50 0.32 -9.90
C SER A 80 -21.65 1.09 -9.25
N ASN A 81 -22.07 0.64 -8.06
CA ASN A 81 -23.02 1.37 -7.22
C ASN A 81 -22.39 2.52 -6.42
N PHE A 82 -21.14 2.92 -6.70
CA PHE A 82 -20.50 4.06 -6.05
C PHE A 82 -21.31 5.34 -6.24
N ASP A 83 -21.46 6.11 -5.16
CA ASP A 83 -22.21 7.35 -5.14
C ASP A 83 -21.35 8.45 -4.48
N SER A 84 -20.85 9.38 -5.30
CA SER A 84 -20.00 10.48 -4.85
C SER A 84 -20.72 11.46 -3.91
N SER A 85 -22.05 11.38 -3.81
CA SER A 85 -22.84 12.16 -2.86
C SER A 85 -22.86 11.56 -1.44
N LYS A 86 -22.29 10.36 -1.24
CA LYS A 86 -22.31 9.64 0.04
C LYS A 86 -20.92 9.59 0.68
N ILE A 87 -20.91 9.42 2.00
CA ILE A 87 -19.66 9.16 2.73
C ILE A 87 -19.10 7.80 2.31
N THR A 88 -17.84 7.79 1.92
CA THR A 88 -17.07 6.56 1.64
C THR A 88 -16.21 6.20 2.85
N ARG A 89 -16.22 4.94 3.27
CA ARG A 89 -15.39 4.42 4.37
C ARG A 89 -14.52 3.29 3.84
N PHE A 90 -13.22 3.35 4.10
CA PHE A 90 -12.29 2.27 3.80
C PHE A 90 -12.07 1.42 5.05
N ILE A 91 -12.06 0.12 4.87
CA ILE A 91 -11.71 -0.87 5.91
C ILE A 91 -10.53 -1.66 5.36
N THR A 92 -9.44 -1.73 6.12
CA THR A 92 -8.23 -2.45 5.74
C THR A 92 -7.89 -3.48 6.80
N HIS A 93 -7.68 -4.72 6.39
CA HIS A 93 -7.21 -5.77 7.28
C HIS A 93 -5.70 -5.66 7.56
N GLY A 94 -5.20 -6.50 8.48
CA GLY A 94 -3.79 -6.56 8.84
C GLY A 94 -3.34 -7.97 9.20
N PHE A 95 -3.33 -8.29 10.49
CA PHE A 95 -2.77 -9.54 11.01
C PHE A 95 -3.40 -10.80 10.39
N VAL A 96 -2.60 -11.59 9.65
CA VAL A 96 -2.89 -12.94 9.09
C VAL A 96 -4.10 -13.03 8.15
N ASP A 97 -4.82 -11.94 7.94
CA ASP A 97 -6.07 -11.88 7.20
C ASP A 97 -5.85 -11.68 5.68
N GLN A 98 -6.80 -12.17 4.87
CA GLN A 98 -6.82 -12.07 3.41
C GLN A 98 -7.84 -11.05 2.86
N GLY A 99 -8.55 -10.32 3.74
CA GLY A 99 -9.41 -9.18 3.37
C GLY A 99 -10.79 -9.54 2.84
N GLU A 100 -11.09 -10.84 2.71
CA GLU A 100 -12.42 -11.39 2.45
C GLU A 100 -13.00 -12.16 3.64
N GLU A 101 -12.31 -12.14 4.78
CA GLU A 101 -12.87 -12.66 6.02
C GLU A 101 -14.10 -11.84 6.43
N ASN A 102 -15.07 -12.50 7.06
CA ASN A 102 -16.41 -11.95 7.23
C ASN A 102 -16.44 -10.59 7.95
N TRP A 103 -15.52 -10.35 8.90
CA TRP A 103 -15.55 -9.15 9.74
C TRP A 103 -15.47 -7.83 8.95
N LEU A 104 -14.78 -7.80 7.80
CA LEU A 104 -14.75 -6.59 6.96
C LEU A 104 -16.14 -6.30 6.39
N SER A 105 -16.79 -7.32 5.84
CA SER A 105 -18.11 -7.22 5.24
C SER A 105 -19.21 -7.01 6.28
N ASP A 106 -19.06 -7.59 7.47
CA ASP A 106 -20.00 -7.40 8.58
C ASP A 106 -19.96 -5.95 9.08
N MET A 107 -18.78 -5.34 9.19
CA MET A 107 -18.69 -3.90 9.49
C MET A 107 -19.32 -2.99 8.42
N CYS A 108 -19.52 -3.49 7.20
CA CYS A 108 -20.24 -2.75 6.15
C CYS A 108 -21.77 -2.86 6.29
N ARG A 109 -22.27 -3.87 7.02
CA ARG A 109 -23.70 -4.14 7.16
C ARG A 109 -24.33 -3.28 8.25
N PRO A 110 -25.57 -2.79 8.04
CA PRO A 110 -26.33 -2.16 9.12
C PRO A 110 -26.61 -3.19 10.22
N GLY A 111 -26.22 -2.90 11.46
CA GLY A 111 -26.58 -3.70 12.63
C GLY A 111 -25.54 -4.71 13.13
N ALA A 112 -24.33 -4.76 12.57
CA ALA A 112 -23.26 -5.69 13.01
C ALA A 112 -22.62 -5.36 14.39
N LEU A 113 -23.29 -4.57 15.22
CA LEU A 113 -22.87 -4.22 16.58
C LEU A 113 -23.88 -4.69 17.66
N TYR A 114 -24.74 -5.67 17.33
CA TYR A 114 -25.66 -6.29 18.28
C TYR A 114 -25.63 -7.81 18.17
#